data_AF-A0A2T4Q3S5-F1
#
_entry.id   AF-A0A2T4Q3S5-F1
#
_cell.length_a   1.000
_cell.length_b   1.000
_cell.length_c   1.000
_cell.angle_alpha   90.00
_cell.angle_beta   90.00
_cell.angle_gamma   90.00
#
_symmetry.space_group_name_H-M   'P 1'
#
loop_
_entity.id
_entity.type
_entity.pdbx_description
1 polymer ?
#
loop_
_entity_poly.entity_id
_entity_poly.type
_entity_poly.pdbx_seq_one_letter_code
_entity_poly.pdbx_strand_id
1 'polypeptide(L)'
;MKKLAGTILTASIVLAGCGFGNNEKGSSKVSDDSTSKSHQSSDNKGDQSSQSNQSSSQSSSKSSKTQQENTNTQDYYAKVWLTVFKDYRGSGEVENHISNMSHTDVSGEAINPYNKEASEKYPDGVQIINGTPTAAGHVIYKNNGDGTITTYGTPSHFQDRRWMEDDYTKSETKRILDNANTIKLYDASQDEIDKVKGYFNESDTVAATDDDVSSDSSDDSDDDTSSDSSDTTVTRDNVIDKVEDYEGHQLDTSTYTYKEPEKNSDGEWGFSFTDKDGNLAGSYIIDEDGNVTKYDENGDEE
;
A
#
# COMPACT_ATOMS: atom_id res chain seq x y z
N MET A 1 65.92 -1.90 -22.57
CA MET A 1 65.40 -1.55 -23.91
C MET A 1 63.93 -1.94 -23.99
N LYS A 2 63.18 -1.31 -24.92
CA LYS A 2 61.72 -1.42 -25.14
C LYS A 2 60.84 -0.74 -24.07
N LYS A 3 60.04 0.23 -24.53
CA LYS A 3 58.93 0.91 -23.86
C LYS A 3 57.61 0.35 -24.42
N LEU A 4 56.52 0.50 -23.67
CA LEU A 4 55.10 0.73 -24.07
C LEU A 4 54.30 0.57 -22.75
N ALA A 5 53.70 1.59 -22.13
CA ALA A 5 52.76 2.62 -22.60
C ALA A 5 51.41 2.02 -23.02
N GLY A 6 50.42 2.11 -22.12
CA GLY A 6 49.01 1.79 -22.30
C GLY A 6 48.18 2.77 -21.46
N THR A 7 47.09 3.30 -22.04
CA THR A 7 46.57 4.64 -21.70
C THR A 7 45.36 4.58 -20.76
N ILE A 8 45.33 5.46 -19.75
CA ILE A 8 44.13 5.72 -18.94
C ILE A 8 43.17 6.61 -19.74
N LEU A 9 41.91 6.20 -19.84
CA LEU A 9 40.87 6.93 -20.58
C LEU A 9 39.82 7.47 -19.59
N THR A 10 40.11 8.64 -19.00
CA THR A 10 39.16 9.38 -18.15
C THR A 10 38.26 10.26 -19.02
N ALA A 11 36.97 9.92 -19.09
CA ALA A 11 35.96 10.72 -19.78
C ALA A 11 35.33 11.76 -18.84
N SER A 12 35.96 12.93 -18.72
CA SER A 12 35.38 14.09 -18.03
C SER A 12 34.56 14.92 -19.02
N ILE A 13 33.23 14.82 -18.98
CA ILE A 13 32.35 15.66 -19.78
C ILE A 13 32.21 17.03 -19.10
N VAL A 14 32.76 18.06 -19.73
CA VAL A 14 32.61 19.47 -19.31
C VAL A 14 31.55 20.12 -20.20
N LEU A 15 30.45 20.59 -19.62
CA LEU A 15 29.46 21.43 -20.32
C LEU A 15 29.69 22.92 -20.03
N ALA A 16 30.09 23.65 -21.07
CA ALA A 16 29.92 25.09 -21.23
C ALA A 16 29.65 25.31 -22.73
N GLY A 17 28.78 26.22 -23.18
CA GLY A 17 27.89 27.15 -22.48
C GLY A 17 27.08 27.93 -23.54
N CYS A 18 26.67 29.17 -23.20
CA CYS A 18 25.89 30.11 -24.02
C CYS A 18 24.38 29.76 -24.18
N GLY A 19 23.45 30.71 -24.07
CA GLY A 19 23.59 32.12 -23.67
C GLY A 19 22.50 33.02 -24.27
N PHE A 20 21.72 33.68 -23.42
CA PHE A 20 20.94 34.89 -23.72
C PHE A 20 21.13 35.84 -22.53
N GLY A 21 21.36 37.13 -22.77
CA GLY A 21 21.78 38.04 -21.70
C GLY A 21 21.30 39.48 -21.83
N ASN A 22 21.27 40.14 -20.66
CA ASN A 22 21.28 41.60 -20.42
C ASN A 22 20.05 42.41 -20.92
N ASN A 23 19.65 43.56 -20.34
CA ASN A 23 20.27 44.52 -19.39
C ASN A 23 19.13 45.40 -18.75
N GLU A 24 19.25 46.28 -17.73
CA GLU A 24 20.33 46.85 -16.90
C GLU A 24 19.84 47.16 -15.44
N LYS A 25 20.80 47.35 -14.51
CA LYS A 25 20.90 48.30 -13.36
C LYS A 25 19.66 48.83 -12.59
N GLY A 26 19.72 49.03 -11.27
CA GLY A 26 20.80 48.75 -10.30
C GLY A 26 20.69 49.43 -8.93
N SER A 27 21.46 48.91 -7.95
CA SER A 27 21.95 49.49 -6.66
C SER A 27 21.07 50.51 -5.89
N SER A 28 20.70 50.25 -4.63
CA SER A 28 21.63 50.45 -3.50
C SER A 28 21.10 49.93 -2.15
N LYS A 29 22.00 49.76 -1.16
CA LYS A 29 21.72 49.33 0.24
C LYS A 29 21.40 50.52 1.15
N VAL A 30 20.63 50.30 2.22
CA VAL A 30 21.03 50.40 3.66
C VAL A 30 19.78 50.34 4.59
N SER A 31 19.95 49.73 5.77
CA SER A 31 19.01 49.61 6.91
C SER A 31 18.60 50.98 7.51
N ASP A 32 17.61 51.15 8.39
CA ASP A 32 17.36 50.42 9.64
C ASP A 32 16.00 50.75 10.29
N ASP A 33 15.70 50.12 11.44
CA ASP A 33 14.44 50.19 12.21
C ASP A 33 14.12 51.58 12.84
N SER A 34 12.82 51.85 13.05
CA SER A 34 12.35 52.62 14.23
C SER A 34 10.84 52.43 14.49
N THR A 35 10.50 51.58 15.46
CA THR A 35 9.16 51.48 16.05
C THR A 35 8.86 52.63 17.02
N SER A 36 7.65 53.24 16.98
CA SER A 36 6.96 53.73 18.21
C SER A 36 5.49 54.10 17.99
N LYS A 37 4.65 53.82 19.01
CA LYS A 37 3.21 54.14 19.09
C LYS A 37 2.97 55.39 19.93
N SER A 38 1.92 56.16 19.63
CA SER A 38 1.11 56.89 20.63
C SER A 38 -0.28 57.28 20.07
N HIS A 39 -1.37 56.76 20.63
CA HIS A 39 -2.25 57.33 21.68
C HIS A 39 -3.32 58.35 21.20
N GLN A 40 -4.59 57.91 21.35
CA GLN A 40 -5.75 58.64 21.90
C GLN A 40 -6.40 59.77 21.05
N SER A 41 -7.65 59.66 20.56
CA SER A 41 -8.98 59.42 21.17
C SER A 41 -9.75 60.69 21.54
N SER A 42 -10.84 61.01 20.81
CA SER A 42 -12.12 61.49 21.37
C SER A 42 -13.22 61.73 20.31
N ASP A 43 -14.34 61.06 20.52
CA ASP A 43 -15.74 61.50 20.40
C ASP A 43 -16.34 62.17 19.13
N ASN A 44 -17.02 61.32 18.36
CA ASN A 44 -18.50 61.23 18.34
C ASN A 44 -19.36 62.45 17.88
N LYS A 45 -19.98 62.32 16.70
CA LYS A 45 -21.41 62.63 16.45
C LYS A 45 -21.86 62.11 15.08
N GLY A 46 -22.91 61.29 15.06
CA GLY A 46 -23.47 60.69 13.84
C GLY A 46 -24.72 59.88 14.15
N ASP A 47 -25.81 60.58 14.45
CA ASP A 47 -27.16 60.00 14.59
C ASP A 47 -27.65 59.50 13.22
N GLN A 48 -28.14 58.25 13.14
CA GLN A 48 -29.36 57.89 12.40
C GLN A 48 -29.75 56.43 12.66
N SER A 49 -31.02 56.26 13.03
CA SER A 49 -31.81 55.03 13.09
C SER A 49 -31.61 54.02 11.95
N SER A 50 -31.70 52.71 12.25
CA SER A 50 -32.81 51.83 11.77
C SER A 50 -32.76 50.39 12.28
N GLN A 51 -33.95 49.84 12.57
CA GLN A 51 -34.34 48.42 12.59
C GLN A 51 -33.50 47.41 13.40
N SER A 52 -33.98 47.14 14.62
CA SER A 52 -33.95 45.82 15.23
C SER A 52 -34.68 44.78 14.36
N ASN A 53 -34.07 43.62 14.14
CA ASN A 53 -34.81 42.37 13.95
C ASN A 53 -34.18 41.31 14.85
N GLN A 54 -34.93 40.89 15.87
CA GLN A 54 -34.47 39.87 16.80
C GLN A 54 -34.46 38.50 16.13
N SER A 55 -33.39 37.76 16.38
CA SER A 55 -33.33 36.32 16.20
C SER A 55 -34.47 35.63 16.96
N SER A 56 -35.17 34.70 16.31
CA SER A 56 -35.79 33.56 16.99
C SER A 56 -35.16 32.28 16.45
N SER A 57 -34.45 31.59 17.35
CA SER A 57 -33.75 30.34 17.06
C SER A 57 -34.75 29.21 16.83
N GLN A 58 -34.83 28.70 15.60
CA GLN A 58 -35.52 27.45 15.32
C GLN A 58 -34.48 26.34 15.23
N SER A 59 -34.24 25.68 16.38
CA SER A 59 -33.32 24.56 16.52
C SER A 59 -33.82 23.36 15.72
N SER A 60 -33.46 23.30 14.44
CA SER A 60 -33.56 22.06 13.67
C SER A 60 -32.51 21.09 14.22
N SER A 61 -32.96 20.20 15.10
CA SER A 61 -32.23 18.98 15.46
C SER A 61 -32.05 18.16 14.17
N LYS A 62 -30.95 18.44 13.45
CA LYS A 62 -30.54 17.69 12.28
C LYS A 62 -30.11 16.33 12.80
N SER A 63 -31.07 15.41 12.90
CA SER A 63 -30.78 14.00 13.05
C SER A 63 -30.04 13.59 11.79
N SER A 64 -28.70 13.65 11.88
CA SER A 64 -27.84 12.91 11.00
C SER A 64 -28.30 11.46 11.12
N LYS A 65 -29.08 11.00 10.15
CA LYS A 65 -29.07 9.59 9.81
C LYS A 65 -27.63 9.34 9.40
N THR A 66 -26.82 8.83 10.33
CA THR A 66 -25.54 8.21 10.00
C THR A 66 -25.90 7.11 9.02
N GLN A 67 -25.75 7.38 7.73
CA GLN A 67 -25.59 6.29 6.79
C GLN A 67 -24.37 5.54 7.31
N GLN A 68 -24.53 4.25 7.60
CA GLN A 68 -23.39 3.42 7.96
C GLN A 68 -22.42 3.54 6.79
N GLU A 69 -21.24 4.11 7.05
CA GLU A 69 -20.18 4.20 6.07
C GLU A 69 -19.82 2.78 5.67
N ASN A 70 -19.90 2.46 4.37
CA ASN A 70 -19.52 1.13 3.91
C ASN A 70 -18.01 0.99 4.05
N THR A 71 -17.59 0.28 5.10
CA THR A 71 -16.18 0.14 5.46
C THR A 71 -15.45 -0.93 4.66
N ASN A 72 -16.15 -1.61 3.75
CA ASN A 72 -15.56 -2.54 2.79
C ASN A 72 -15.46 -1.87 1.41
N THR A 73 -14.79 -0.72 1.36
CA THR A 73 -14.62 0.09 0.14
C THR A 73 -13.21 0.67 0.07
N GLN A 74 -12.66 0.81 -1.13
CA GLN A 74 -11.35 1.43 -1.35
C GLN A 74 -11.29 2.88 -0.83
N ASP A 75 -12.40 3.64 -0.91
CA ASP A 75 -12.53 4.97 -0.29
C ASP A 75 -12.27 4.93 1.23
N TYR A 76 -12.81 3.92 1.92
CA TYR A 76 -12.59 3.72 3.34
C TYR A 76 -11.16 3.24 3.64
N TYR A 77 -10.62 2.31 2.85
CA TYR A 77 -9.24 1.82 2.99
C TYR A 77 -8.23 2.95 2.79
N ALA A 78 -8.46 3.85 1.83
CA ALA A 78 -7.67 5.06 1.62
C ALA A 78 -7.72 6.00 2.85
N LYS A 79 -8.89 6.22 3.46
CA LYS A 79 -9.01 6.99 4.72
C LYS A 79 -8.22 6.34 5.86
N VAL A 80 -8.26 5.01 5.98
CA VAL A 80 -7.49 4.26 6.99
C VAL A 80 -5.99 4.43 6.77
N TRP A 81 -5.52 4.29 5.53
CA TRP A 81 -4.12 4.50 5.17
C TRP A 81 -3.64 5.92 5.50
N LEU A 82 -4.39 6.94 5.07
CA LEU A 82 -4.12 8.35 5.38
C LEU A 82 -4.21 8.66 6.89
N THR A 83 -4.98 7.88 7.65
CA THR A 83 -5.07 8.02 9.12
C THR A 83 -3.75 7.65 9.78
N VAL A 84 -3.08 6.58 9.30
CA VAL A 84 -1.80 6.10 9.83
C VAL A 84 -0.62 6.84 9.22
N PHE A 85 -0.47 6.80 7.90
CA PHE A 85 0.67 7.38 7.18
C PHE A 85 0.41 8.83 6.80
N LYS A 86 0.80 9.73 7.70
CA LYS A 86 0.55 11.18 7.60
C LYS A 86 1.27 11.85 6.43
N ASP A 87 2.33 11.23 5.92
CA ASP A 87 3.16 11.77 4.85
C ASP A 87 2.47 11.69 3.47
N TYR A 88 1.40 10.89 3.34
CA TYR A 88 0.55 10.84 2.14
C TYR A 88 -0.54 11.92 2.11
N ARG A 89 -0.67 12.74 3.16
CA ARG A 89 -1.71 13.78 3.28
C ARG A 89 -1.37 15.02 2.46
N GLY A 90 -2.42 15.68 1.98
CA GLY A 90 -2.34 16.86 1.14
C GLY A 90 -1.98 16.58 -0.32
N SER A 91 -2.17 17.61 -1.15
CA SER A 91 -2.01 17.55 -2.61
C SER A 91 -0.55 17.70 -3.10
N GLY A 92 0.44 17.58 -2.21
CA GLY A 92 1.85 17.64 -2.58
C GLY A 92 2.29 16.43 -3.40
N GLU A 93 3.37 16.60 -4.16
CA GLU A 93 4.16 15.46 -4.64
C GLU A 93 4.72 14.73 -3.42
N VAL A 94 4.23 13.52 -3.20
CA VAL A 94 4.85 12.56 -2.30
C VAL A 94 5.82 11.79 -3.18
N GLU A 95 7.08 11.60 -2.75
CA GLU A 95 7.97 10.60 -3.36
C GLU A 95 7.36 9.23 -3.10
N ASN A 96 6.39 8.85 -3.93
CA ASN A 96 5.55 7.70 -3.67
C ASN A 96 6.20 6.44 -4.24
N HIS A 97 6.56 5.54 -3.33
CA HIS A 97 7.09 4.22 -3.67
C HIS A 97 5.99 3.17 -3.84
N ILE A 98 4.73 3.48 -3.50
CA ILE A 98 3.58 2.59 -3.72
C ILE A 98 3.34 2.42 -5.23
N SER A 99 3.50 1.18 -5.70
CA SER A 99 3.08 0.71 -7.01
C SER A 99 1.64 0.16 -6.99
N ASN A 100 1.27 -0.51 -5.89
CA ASN A 100 -0.04 -1.13 -5.69
C ASN A 100 -0.37 -1.20 -4.18
N MET A 101 -1.66 -1.27 -3.85
CA MET A 101 -2.16 -1.60 -2.53
C MET A 101 -3.18 -2.74 -2.61
N SER A 102 -3.19 -3.61 -1.60
CA SER A 102 -4.19 -4.67 -1.43
C SER A 102 -4.86 -4.59 -0.07
N HIS A 103 -6.06 -5.16 0.03
CA HIS A 103 -6.82 -5.28 1.27
C HIS A 103 -7.17 -6.75 1.54
N THR A 104 -7.16 -7.17 2.81
CA THR A 104 -7.52 -8.54 3.19
C THR A 104 -8.13 -8.57 4.60
N ASP A 105 -9.13 -9.41 4.83
CA ASP A 105 -9.60 -9.74 6.18
C ASP A 105 -8.65 -10.78 6.82
N VAL A 106 -8.25 -10.55 8.07
CA VAL A 106 -7.35 -11.43 8.83
C VAL A 106 -7.96 -11.82 10.19
N SER A 107 -9.29 -11.75 10.31
CA SER A 107 -10.04 -12.11 11.51
C SER A 107 -9.77 -13.57 11.92
N GLY A 108 -9.34 -13.79 13.16
CA GLY A 108 -9.05 -15.12 13.68
C GLY A 108 -7.74 -15.75 13.16
N GLU A 109 -7.02 -15.09 12.26
CA GLU A 109 -5.71 -15.54 11.80
C GLU A 109 -4.62 -15.37 12.86
N ALA A 110 -3.60 -16.23 12.78
CA ALA A 110 -2.43 -16.15 13.65
C ALA A 110 -1.61 -14.89 13.33
N ILE A 111 -1.32 -14.08 14.35
CA ILE A 111 -0.50 -12.85 14.22
C ILE A 111 0.88 -13.17 13.64
N ASN A 112 1.51 -14.27 14.07
CA ASN A 112 2.71 -14.82 13.47
C ASN A 112 2.36 -16.06 12.62
N PRO A 113 2.37 -15.98 11.27
CA PRO A 113 2.00 -17.10 10.40
C PRO A 113 3.03 -18.24 10.39
N TYR A 114 4.25 -18.01 10.88
CA TYR A 114 5.33 -19.01 10.88
C TYR A 114 5.38 -19.85 12.17
N ASN A 115 4.72 -19.43 13.24
CA ASN A 115 4.48 -20.24 14.44
C ASN A 115 3.03 -20.06 14.91
N LYS A 116 2.11 -20.65 14.13
CA LYS A 116 0.65 -20.47 14.28
C LYS A 116 0.11 -21.01 15.62
N GLU A 117 0.66 -22.11 16.12
CA GLU A 117 0.19 -22.78 17.34
C GLU A 117 0.50 -22.00 18.62
N ALA A 118 1.66 -21.30 18.66
CA ALA A 118 2.04 -20.46 19.79
C ALA A 118 1.53 -19.02 19.70
N SER A 119 1.17 -18.57 18.48
CA SER A 119 0.69 -17.22 18.22
C SER A 119 -0.68 -16.96 18.82
N GLU A 120 -0.86 -15.78 19.44
CA GLU A 120 -2.19 -15.22 19.60
C GLU A 120 -2.83 -14.93 18.23
N LYS A 121 -4.16 -14.85 18.19
CA LYS A 121 -4.95 -14.62 16.97
C LYS A 121 -5.49 -13.19 16.92
N TYR A 122 -5.68 -12.65 15.73
CA TYR A 122 -6.38 -11.37 15.58
C TYR A 122 -7.86 -11.49 16.00
N PRO A 123 -8.41 -10.50 16.71
CA PRO A 123 -9.85 -10.42 16.97
C PRO A 123 -10.70 -10.36 15.70
N ASP A 124 -11.99 -10.68 15.81
CA ASP A 124 -12.95 -10.58 14.70
C ASP A 124 -13.04 -9.14 14.16
N GLY A 125 -13.11 -8.98 12.84
CA GLY A 125 -13.16 -7.69 12.15
C GLY A 125 -11.81 -6.95 12.07
N VAL A 126 -10.69 -7.67 12.17
CA VAL A 126 -9.35 -7.12 11.89
C VAL A 126 -9.00 -7.36 10.43
N GLN A 127 -8.52 -6.30 9.78
CA GLN A 127 -8.18 -6.27 8.37
C GLN A 127 -6.76 -5.74 8.21
N ILE A 128 -6.12 -6.10 7.09
CA ILE A 128 -4.81 -5.57 6.69
C ILE A 128 -4.93 -4.80 5.38
N ILE A 129 -4.18 -3.71 5.26
CA ILE A 129 -3.89 -3.01 4.02
C ILE A 129 -2.38 -3.09 3.81
N ASN A 130 -1.93 -3.64 2.68
CA ASN A 130 -0.51 -3.73 2.33
C ASN A 130 -0.18 -2.76 1.20
N GLY A 131 0.99 -2.13 1.25
CA GLY A 131 1.57 -1.38 0.13
C GLY A 131 2.71 -2.16 -0.52
N THR A 132 2.73 -2.20 -1.84
CA THR A 132 3.76 -2.84 -2.67
C THR A 132 4.70 -1.76 -3.25
N PRO A 133 6.03 -1.90 -3.15
CA PRO A 133 6.78 -2.94 -2.46
C PRO A 133 6.66 -2.76 -0.94
N THR A 134 6.97 -3.79 -0.14
CA THR A 134 6.76 -3.82 1.32
C THR A 134 7.41 -2.66 2.11
N ALA A 135 8.36 -1.94 1.49
CA ALA A 135 8.91 -0.69 2.02
C ALA A 135 7.89 0.47 2.12
N ALA A 136 6.79 0.42 1.35
CA ALA A 136 5.64 1.30 1.50
C ALA A 136 4.89 1.08 2.83
N GLY A 137 5.07 -0.08 3.47
CA GLY A 137 4.48 -0.43 4.75
C GLY A 137 3.11 -1.10 4.65
N HIS A 138 2.49 -1.27 5.81
CA HIS A 138 1.19 -1.92 5.97
C HIS A 138 0.41 -1.28 7.13
N VAL A 139 -0.91 -1.45 7.13
CA VAL A 139 -1.81 -1.08 8.24
C VAL A 139 -2.64 -2.29 8.63
N ILE A 140 -2.50 -2.75 9.87
CA ILE A 140 -3.39 -3.77 10.44
C ILE A 140 -4.31 -3.06 11.43
N TYR A 141 -5.62 -3.18 11.22
CA TYR A 141 -6.60 -2.37 11.92
C TYR A 141 -7.95 -3.07 12.07
N LYS A 142 -8.74 -2.59 13.02
CA LYS A 142 -10.15 -2.90 13.19
C LYS A 142 -10.98 -1.62 13.18
N ASN A 143 -12.09 -1.61 12.44
CA ASN A 143 -13.10 -0.56 12.54
C ASN A 143 -13.91 -0.70 13.83
N ASN A 144 -14.06 0.39 14.59
CA ASN A 144 -14.86 0.41 15.83
C ASN A 144 -16.32 0.86 15.61
N GLY A 145 -16.69 1.31 14.39
CA GLY A 145 -18.05 1.74 14.04
C GLY A 145 -18.46 3.13 14.55
N ASP A 146 -17.56 3.84 15.24
CA ASP A 146 -17.78 5.17 15.85
C ASP A 146 -16.96 6.30 15.20
N GLY A 147 -16.32 6.02 14.06
CA GLY A 147 -15.37 6.92 13.41
C GLY A 147 -13.93 6.81 13.94
N THR A 148 -13.64 5.80 14.75
CA THR A 148 -12.29 5.41 15.14
C THR A 148 -11.91 4.04 14.59
N ILE A 149 -10.61 3.80 14.49
CA ILE A 149 -10.01 2.49 14.20
C ILE A 149 -9.04 2.12 15.33
N THR A 150 -8.91 0.83 15.58
CA THR A 150 -7.90 0.27 16.50
C THR A 150 -6.79 -0.36 15.65
N THR A 151 -5.57 0.15 15.74
CA THR A 151 -4.41 -0.34 14.95
C THR A 151 -3.51 -1.26 15.76
N TYR A 152 -2.96 -2.28 15.11
CA TYR A 152 -2.11 -3.30 15.72
C TYR A 152 -0.68 -3.16 15.23
N GLY A 153 0.29 -3.10 16.14
CA GLY A 153 1.71 -2.89 15.85
C GLY A 153 2.47 -4.14 15.38
N THR A 154 1.85 -5.02 14.59
CA THR A 154 2.50 -6.23 14.09
C THR A 154 3.64 -5.86 13.14
N PRO A 155 4.84 -6.47 13.26
CA PRO A 155 5.90 -6.26 12.28
C PRO A 155 5.48 -6.75 10.89
N SER A 156 6.00 -6.12 9.83
CA SER A 156 5.79 -6.60 8.45
C SER A 156 6.50 -7.93 8.17
N HIS A 157 7.53 -8.28 8.96
CA HIS A 157 8.31 -9.51 8.80
C HIS A 157 8.80 -10.06 10.15
N PHE A 158 8.83 -11.37 10.27
CA PHE A 158 9.24 -12.11 11.47
C PHE A 158 10.71 -12.56 11.40
N GLN A 159 11.62 -11.64 11.07
CA GLN A 159 13.03 -11.93 10.71
C GLN A 159 13.91 -12.43 11.87
N ASP A 160 13.56 -12.11 13.12
CA ASP A 160 14.28 -12.61 14.29
C ASP A 160 13.91 -14.08 14.53
N ARG A 161 14.91 -14.98 14.61
CA ARG A 161 14.69 -16.42 14.82
C ARG A 161 13.90 -16.75 16.09
N ARG A 162 13.86 -15.84 17.08
CA ARG A 162 13.03 -15.98 18.28
C ARG A 162 11.53 -16.03 17.98
N TRP A 163 11.08 -15.54 16.82
CA TRP A 163 9.70 -15.75 16.34
C TRP A 163 9.36 -17.20 15.96
N MET A 164 10.32 -18.13 16.07
CA MET A 164 10.07 -19.57 15.99
C MET A 164 10.09 -20.24 17.38
N GLU A 165 10.31 -19.48 18.45
CA GLU A 165 10.23 -19.96 19.84
C GLU A 165 8.83 -19.68 20.39
N ASP A 166 8.19 -20.68 20.99
CA ASP A 166 6.78 -20.60 21.42
C ASP A 166 6.54 -19.52 22.49
N ASP A 167 7.36 -19.51 23.54
CA ASP A 167 7.25 -18.55 24.65
C ASP A 167 7.44 -17.11 24.16
N TYR A 168 8.37 -16.89 23.23
CA TYR A 168 8.62 -15.57 22.63
C TYR A 168 7.46 -15.16 21.72
N THR A 169 7.05 -16.04 20.81
CA THR A 169 5.93 -15.81 19.89
C THR A 169 4.65 -15.46 20.65
N LYS A 170 4.29 -16.27 21.65
CA LYS A 170 3.10 -16.06 22.46
C LYS A 170 3.14 -14.74 23.23
N SER A 171 4.25 -14.45 23.91
CA SER A 171 4.37 -13.22 24.70
C SER A 171 4.40 -11.97 23.83
N GLU A 172 5.03 -12.01 22.65
CA GLU A 172 5.13 -10.88 21.75
C GLU A 172 3.85 -10.64 20.93
N THR A 173 3.19 -11.69 20.43
CA THR A 173 1.87 -11.56 19.77
C THR A 173 0.79 -11.09 20.75
N LYS A 174 0.82 -11.56 22.00
CA LYS A 174 0.01 -10.97 23.08
C LYS A 174 0.33 -9.50 23.33
N ARG A 175 1.61 -9.11 23.33
CA ARG A 175 2.03 -7.72 23.49
C ARG A 175 1.53 -6.80 22.36
N ILE A 176 1.43 -7.32 21.13
CA ILE A 176 0.85 -6.60 19.98
C ILE A 176 -0.64 -6.30 20.22
N LEU A 177 -1.42 -7.27 20.73
CA LEU A 177 -2.83 -7.08 21.07
C LEU A 177 -3.02 -6.14 22.27
N ASP A 178 -2.26 -6.34 23.35
CA ASP A 178 -2.38 -5.54 24.59
C ASP A 178 -1.97 -4.07 24.38
N ASN A 179 -1.12 -3.77 23.37
CA ASN A 179 -0.69 -2.42 22.99
C ASN A 179 -1.44 -1.86 21.76
N ALA A 180 -2.56 -2.46 21.35
CA ALA A 180 -3.36 -1.95 20.24
C ALA A 180 -3.84 -0.52 20.50
N ASN A 181 -3.75 0.35 19.50
CA ASN A 181 -3.93 1.79 19.66
C ASN A 181 -5.17 2.30 18.92
N THR A 182 -6.11 2.91 19.65
CA THR A 182 -7.32 3.49 19.04
C THR A 182 -7.08 4.94 18.59
N ILE A 183 -7.30 5.20 17.30
CA ILE A 183 -7.11 6.51 16.67
C ILE A 183 -8.37 6.91 15.89
N LYS A 184 -8.71 8.20 15.93
CA LYS A 184 -9.80 8.74 15.12
C LYS A 184 -9.40 8.76 13.65
N LEU A 185 -10.31 8.35 12.76
CA LEU A 185 -10.13 8.48 11.32
C LEU A 185 -9.83 9.92 10.92
N TYR A 186 -8.90 10.07 9.98
CA TYR A 186 -8.56 11.35 9.37
C TYR A 186 -9.68 11.81 8.44
N ASP A 187 -10.06 13.09 8.58
CA ASP A 187 -11.06 13.76 7.76
C ASP A 187 -10.41 14.18 6.43
N ALA A 188 -10.13 13.17 5.59
CA ALA A 188 -9.46 13.34 4.30
C ALA A 188 -10.39 13.99 3.27
N SER A 189 -9.82 14.85 2.43
CA SER A 189 -10.51 15.37 1.24
C SER A 189 -10.67 14.27 0.17
N GLN A 190 -11.64 14.43 -0.73
CA GLN A 190 -11.84 13.44 -1.81
C GLN A 190 -10.61 13.33 -2.71
N ASP A 191 -9.89 14.42 -2.96
CA ASP A 191 -8.65 14.41 -3.76
C ASP A 191 -7.54 13.56 -3.10
N GLU A 192 -7.43 13.56 -1.77
CA GLU A 192 -6.50 12.69 -1.04
C GLU A 192 -6.95 11.22 -1.08
N ILE A 193 -8.26 10.98 -0.94
CA ILE A 193 -8.86 9.65 -1.01
C ILE A 193 -8.66 9.05 -2.40
N ASP A 194 -8.99 9.78 -3.46
CA ASP A 194 -8.88 9.33 -4.85
C ASP A 194 -7.41 9.07 -5.23
N LYS A 195 -6.47 9.90 -4.75
CA LYS A 195 -5.02 9.70 -4.91
C LYS A 195 -4.53 8.39 -4.31
N VAL A 196 -4.99 8.01 -3.11
CA VAL A 196 -4.60 6.75 -2.46
C VAL A 196 -5.39 5.55 -3.00
N LYS A 197 -6.68 5.72 -3.28
CA LYS A 197 -7.53 4.72 -3.92
C LYS A 197 -6.96 4.24 -5.25
N GLY A 198 -6.35 5.13 -6.04
CA GLY A 198 -5.74 4.78 -7.33
C GLY A 198 -4.61 3.76 -7.28
N TYR A 199 -4.15 3.32 -6.10
CA TYR A 199 -3.21 2.21 -5.93
C TYR A 199 -3.89 0.85 -5.68
N PHE A 200 -5.17 0.82 -5.30
CA PHE A 200 -5.91 -0.44 -5.18
C PHE A 200 -6.36 -0.93 -6.56
N ASN A 201 -6.19 -2.22 -6.83
CA ASN A 201 -6.64 -2.82 -8.09
C ASN A 201 -8.18 -2.89 -8.15
N GLU A 202 -8.78 -2.73 -9.34
CA GLU A 202 -10.24 -2.83 -9.50
C GLU A 202 -10.79 -4.24 -9.20
N SER A 203 -9.95 -5.27 -9.12
CA SER A 203 -10.32 -6.65 -8.74
C SER A 203 -10.86 -6.76 -7.31
N ASP A 204 -10.48 -5.86 -6.39
CA ASP A 204 -10.84 -5.95 -4.97
C ASP A 204 -12.26 -5.42 -4.69
N THR A 205 -13.02 -5.04 -5.73
CA THR A 205 -14.42 -4.63 -5.56
C THR A 205 -15.34 -5.83 -5.49
N VAL A 206 -15.65 -6.29 -4.27
CA VAL A 206 -16.82 -7.15 -4.02
C VAL A 206 -18.11 -6.39 -4.36
N ALA A 207 -18.54 -6.54 -5.62
CA ALA A 207 -19.75 -5.91 -6.13
C ALA A 207 -20.97 -6.44 -5.37
N ALA A 208 -21.56 -5.58 -4.53
CA ALA A 208 -22.84 -5.85 -3.88
C ALA A 208 -23.97 -5.80 -4.93
N THR A 209 -24.23 -6.93 -5.60
CA THR A 209 -25.41 -7.12 -6.44
C THR A 209 -26.54 -7.74 -5.64
N ASP A 210 -27.32 -6.88 -4.97
CA ASP A 210 -28.75 -7.13 -4.79
C ASP A 210 -29.38 -7.13 -6.20
N ASP A 211 -29.78 -8.30 -6.71
CA ASP A 211 -31.08 -8.46 -7.38
C ASP A 211 -31.46 -9.94 -7.59
N ASP A 212 -32.70 -10.24 -7.23
CA ASP A 212 -33.36 -11.54 -7.30
C ASP A 212 -33.84 -11.88 -8.72
N VAL A 213 -33.43 -13.03 -9.27
CA VAL A 213 -34.28 -13.86 -10.15
C VAL A 213 -33.92 -15.34 -10.07
N SER A 214 -34.88 -16.18 -9.68
CA SER A 214 -34.78 -17.64 -9.67
C SER A 214 -35.24 -18.30 -10.98
N SER A 215 -34.48 -19.29 -11.47
CA SER A 215 -34.97 -20.50 -12.18
C SER A 215 -33.81 -21.48 -12.37
N ASP A 216 -33.61 -22.43 -11.46
CA ASP A 216 -34.17 -23.79 -11.52
C ASP A 216 -33.75 -24.61 -12.77
N SER A 217 -32.82 -25.54 -12.55
CA SER A 217 -32.80 -26.87 -13.15
C SER A 217 -31.90 -27.76 -12.30
N SER A 218 -32.45 -28.88 -11.81
CA SER A 218 -31.75 -29.82 -10.93
C SER A 218 -30.88 -30.81 -11.73
N ASP A 219 -29.74 -31.21 -11.18
CA ASP A 219 -29.23 -32.58 -11.31
C ASP A 219 -28.44 -32.97 -10.04
N ASP A 220 -28.57 -34.22 -9.61
CA ASP A 220 -27.95 -34.74 -8.38
C ASP A 220 -26.55 -35.31 -8.68
N SER A 221 -25.55 -34.98 -7.86
CA SER A 221 -24.36 -35.82 -7.63
C SER A 221 -23.65 -35.42 -6.34
N ASP A 222 -23.62 -36.32 -5.37
CA ASP A 222 -22.76 -36.23 -4.18
C ASP A 222 -21.29 -36.53 -4.57
N ASP A 223 -20.33 -35.68 -4.19
CA ASP A 223 -18.96 -36.11 -3.88
C ASP A 223 -18.27 -35.15 -2.88
N ASP A 224 -17.32 -35.69 -2.13
CA ASP A 224 -16.72 -35.09 -0.94
C ASP A 224 -15.40 -34.33 -1.23
N THR A 225 -15.28 -33.13 -0.64
CA THR A 225 -14.03 -32.49 -0.14
C THR A 225 -12.92 -31.97 -1.08
N SER A 226 -12.66 -30.66 -0.96
CA SER A 226 -11.35 -29.96 -1.00
C SER A 226 -10.49 -30.03 -2.28
N SER A 227 -10.14 -28.92 -2.94
CA SER A 227 -9.59 -27.68 -2.36
C SER A 227 -9.90 -26.46 -3.23
N ASP A 228 -10.04 -25.30 -2.59
CA ASP A 228 -10.49 -24.06 -3.22
C ASP A 228 -9.38 -23.41 -4.07
N SER A 229 -9.48 -23.55 -5.40
CA SER A 229 -8.53 -22.96 -6.35
C SER A 229 -8.96 -21.52 -6.66
N SER A 230 -8.47 -20.59 -5.85
CA SER A 230 -8.88 -19.18 -5.90
C SER A 230 -8.37 -18.46 -7.15
N ASP A 231 -9.32 -18.09 -8.02
CA ASP A 231 -9.25 -17.16 -9.15
C ASP A 231 -8.12 -17.36 -10.19
N THR A 232 -8.53 -17.68 -11.42
CA THR A 232 -7.75 -18.47 -12.39
C THR A 232 -6.90 -17.61 -13.33
N THR A 233 -6.32 -16.50 -12.87
CA THR A 233 -5.57 -15.59 -13.75
C THR A 233 -4.11 -15.42 -13.34
N VAL A 234 -3.19 -15.65 -14.28
CA VAL A 234 -1.75 -15.46 -14.04
C VAL A 234 -1.36 -13.99 -14.26
N THR A 235 -0.82 -13.39 -13.21
CA THR A 235 -0.37 -12.00 -13.17
C THR A 235 1.09 -11.96 -12.75
N ARG A 236 1.82 -10.91 -13.14
CA ARG A 236 3.26 -10.75 -12.81
C ARG A 236 3.57 -11.04 -11.34
N ASP A 237 2.66 -10.63 -10.47
CA ASP A 237 2.82 -10.68 -9.02
C ASP A 237 2.60 -12.09 -8.46
N ASN A 238 1.72 -12.92 -9.05
CA ASN A 238 1.48 -14.31 -8.63
C ASN A 238 2.29 -15.37 -9.39
N VAL A 239 3.08 -14.99 -10.40
CA VAL A 239 3.96 -15.93 -11.14
C VAL A 239 4.94 -16.64 -10.21
N ILE A 240 5.55 -15.91 -9.26
CA ILE A 240 6.50 -16.52 -8.32
C ILE A 240 5.77 -17.44 -7.34
N ASP A 241 4.65 -17.00 -6.78
CA ASP A 241 3.84 -17.80 -5.84
C ASP A 241 3.40 -19.13 -6.47
N LYS A 242 2.97 -19.11 -7.75
CA LYS A 242 2.60 -20.33 -8.50
C LYS A 242 3.78 -21.29 -8.68
N VAL A 243 5.00 -20.79 -8.88
CA VAL A 243 6.19 -21.65 -8.97
C VAL A 243 6.64 -22.15 -7.60
N GLU A 244 6.55 -21.35 -6.53
CA GLU A 244 6.85 -21.81 -5.16
C GLU A 244 5.85 -22.87 -4.66
N ASP A 245 4.58 -22.80 -5.09
CA ASP A 245 3.57 -23.84 -4.84
C ASP A 245 3.84 -25.12 -5.64
N TYR A 246 4.17 -25.01 -6.94
CA TYR A 246 4.58 -26.14 -7.79
C TYR A 246 5.82 -26.87 -7.27
N GLU A 247 6.87 -26.13 -6.87
CA GLU A 247 8.08 -26.70 -6.26
C GLU A 247 7.83 -27.17 -4.80
N GLY A 248 6.73 -26.73 -4.16
CA GLY A 248 6.42 -27.00 -2.76
C GLY A 248 7.39 -26.36 -1.75
N HIS A 249 8.21 -25.40 -2.20
CA HIS A 249 9.19 -24.68 -1.39
C HIS A 249 9.60 -23.34 -2.04
N GLN A 250 10.19 -22.46 -1.23
CA GLN A 250 10.65 -21.15 -1.72
C GLN A 250 11.87 -21.27 -2.64
N LEU A 251 11.94 -20.38 -3.64
CA LEU A 251 13.01 -20.37 -4.63
C LEU A 251 14.40 -20.15 -4.00
N ASP A 252 15.37 -21.00 -4.33
CA ASP A 252 16.73 -20.94 -3.78
C ASP A 252 17.57 -19.80 -4.39
N THR A 253 17.33 -18.59 -3.88
CA THR A 253 18.11 -17.39 -4.16
C THR A 253 19.55 -17.44 -3.61
N SER A 254 19.90 -18.43 -2.80
CA SER A 254 21.27 -18.62 -2.30
C SER A 254 22.16 -19.34 -3.32
N THR A 255 21.60 -20.28 -4.08
CA THR A 255 22.28 -20.99 -5.19
C THR A 255 22.06 -20.28 -6.53
N TYR A 256 20.85 -19.82 -6.82
CA TYR A 256 20.48 -19.31 -8.16
C TYR A 256 20.22 -17.80 -8.18
N THR A 257 20.12 -17.26 -9.39
CA THR A 257 19.70 -15.88 -9.66
C THR A 257 18.53 -15.93 -10.63
N TYR A 258 17.35 -15.57 -10.16
CA TYR A 258 16.12 -15.55 -10.96
C TYR A 258 16.00 -14.23 -11.72
N LYS A 259 15.64 -14.28 -13.00
CA LYS A 259 15.25 -13.09 -13.76
C LYS A 259 13.82 -12.69 -13.43
N GLU A 260 13.45 -11.47 -13.79
CA GLU A 260 12.06 -11.03 -13.69
C GLU A 260 11.14 -11.85 -14.61
N PRO A 261 9.90 -12.15 -14.18
CA PRO A 261 8.87 -12.69 -15.06
C PRO A 261 8.59 -11.80 -16.27
N GLU A 262 8.48 -12.39 -17.45
CA GLU A 262 8.06 -11.74 -18.69
C GLU A 262 6.82 -12.44 -19.24
N LYS A 263 5.92 -11.67 -19.87
CA LYS A 263 4.72 -12.20 -20.54
C LYS A 263 5.02 -12.36 -22.03
N ASN A 264 4.78 -13.55 -22.60
CA ASN A 264 5.07 -13.82 -24.01
C ASN A 264 3.92 -13.36 -24.93
N SER A 265 4.05 -13.64 -26.23
CA SER A 265 3.05 -13.29 -27.26
C SER A 265 1.72 -14.04 -27.13
N ASP A 266 1.73 -15.18 -26.47
CA ASP A 266 0.68 -16.19 -26.49
C ASP A 266 -0.16 -16.19 -25.20
N GLY A 267 0.16 -15.30 -24.25
CA GLY A 267 -0.60 -15.10 -23.01
C GLY A 267 0.09 -15.67 -21.77
N GLU A 268 1.16 -16.43 -21.95
CA GLU A 268 1.85 -17.16 -20.89
C GLU A 268 2.88 -16.27 -20.19
N TRP A 269 3.17 -16.56 -18.93
CA TRP A 269 4.25 -15.94 -18.17
C TRP A 269 5.44 -16.88 -18.04
N GLY A 270 6.65 -16.34 -17.94
CA GLY A 270 7.82 -17.17 -17.64
C GLY A 270 9.03 -16.38 -17.19
N PHE A 271 9.98 -17.08 -16.56
CA PHE A 271 11.29 -16.54 -16.18
C PHE A 271 12.36 -17.63 -16.28
N SER A 272 13.60 -17.19 -16.53
CA SER A 272 14.78 -18.06 -16.47
C SER A 272 15.61 -17.77 -15.23
N PHE A 273 16.35 -18.76 -14.76
CA PHE A 273 17.27 -18.63 -13.65
C PHE A 273 18.67 -19.11 -14.02
N THR A 274 19.68 -18.49 -13.42
CA THR A 274 21.09 -18.82 -13.65
C THR A 274 21.75 -19.26 -12.36
N ASP A 275 22.87 -19.98 -12.46
CA ASP A 275 23.79 -20.13 -11.34
C ASP A 275 24.45 -18.77 -10.96
N LYS A 276 25.35 -18.79 -9.97
CA LYS A 276 26.12 -17.58 -9.55
C LYS A 276 27.22 -17.17 -10.53
N ASP A 277 27.61 -18.03 -11.46
CA ASP A 277 28.57 -17.73 -12.52
C ASP A 277 27.88 -17.12 -13.77
N GLY A 278 26.55 -17.17 -13.82
CA GLY A 278 25.70 -16.60 -14.87
C GLY A 278 25.28 -17.58 -15.96
N ASN A 279 25.52 -18.89 -15.79
CA ASN A 279 25.08 -19.91 -16.74
C ASN A 279 23.59 -20.21 -16.54
N LEU A 280 22.84 -20.42 -17.63
CA LEU A 280 21.43 -20.82 -17.56
C LEU A 280 21.32 -22.16 -16.83
N ALA A 281 20.48 -22.20 -15.79
CA ALA A 281 20.21 -23.42 -15.01
C ALA A 281 18.80 -23.96 -15.24
N GLY A 282 17.90 -23.15 -15.81
CA GLY A 282 16.56 -23.56 -16.22
C GLY A 282 15.60 -22.38 -16.42
N SER A 283 14.34 -22.70 -16.66
CA SER A 283 13.24 -21.74 -16.76
C SER A 283 11.89 -22.34 -16.39
N TYR A 284 10.94 -21.47 -16.04
CA TYR A 284 9.53 -21.82 -15.85
C TYR A 284 8.67 -21.11 -16.89
N ILE A 285 7.64 -21.79 -17.38
CA ILE A 285 6.52 -21.23 -18.14
C ILE A 285 5.24 -21.54 -17.35
N ILE A 286 4.32 -20.58 -17.31
CA ILE A 286 3.04 -20.67 -16.62
C ILE A 286 1.96 -20.26 -17.62
N ASP A 287 1.05 -21.18 -17.93
CA ASP A 287 -0.03 -20.95 -18.91
C ASP A 287 -1.14 -20.03 -18.36
N GLU A 288 -2.14 -19.68 -19.18
CA GLU A 288 -3.23 -18.78 -18.73
C GLU A 288 -4.09 -19.38 -17.60
N ASP A 289 -4.20 -20.72 -17.53
CA ASP A 289 -4.92 -21.46 -16.49
C ASP A 289 -4.12 -21.56 -15.17
N GLY A 290 -2.81 -21.28 -15.22
CA GLY A 290 -1.90 -21.29 -14.08
C GLY A 290 -1.14 -22.58 -13.85
N ASN A 291 -1.11 -23.50 -14.83
CA ASN A 291 -0.26 -24.69 -14.78
C ASN A 291 1.20 -24.29 -14.99
N VAL A 292 2.11 -24.84 -14.19
CA VAL A 292 3.54 -24.55 -14.25
C VAL A 292 4.28 -25.69 -14.97
N THR A 293 5.06 -25.33 -15.98
CA THR A 293 6.00 -26.22 -16.68
C THR A 293 7.43 -25.75 -16.44
N LYS A 294 8.31 -26.68 -16.07
CA LYS A 294 9.72 -26.42 -15.80
C LYS A 294 10.60 -26.97 -16.92
N TYR A 295 11.68 -26.27 -17.21
CA TYR A 295 12.67 -26.61 -18.23
C TYR A 295 14.10 -26.56 -17.67
N ASP A 296 14.94 -27.48 -18.14
CA ASP A 296 16.35 -27.60 -17.77
C ASP A 296 17.26 -26.57 -18.48
N GLU A 297 18.58 -26.71 -18.32
CA GLU A 297 19.58 -25.86 -18.98
C GLU A 297 19.60 -25.95 -20.52
N ASN A 298 19.02 -27.02 -21.09
CA ASN A 298 18.93 -27.28 -22.53
C ASN A 298 17.59 -26.82 -23.13
N GLY A 299 16.58 -26.59 -22.29
CA GLY A 299 15.20 -26.31 -22.70
C GLY A 299 14.34 -27.57 -22.86
N ASP A 300 14.76 -28.71 -22.30
CA ASP A 300 13.96 -29.92 -22.19
C ASP A 300 13.09 -29.85 -20.91
N GLU A 301 11.88 -30.40 -20.96
CA GLU A 301 10.88 -30.38 -19.87
C GLU A 301 11.22 -31.37 -18.73
N GLU A 302 11.07 -30.95 -17.46
CA GLU A 302 11.33 -31.77 -16.24
C GLU A 302 10.07 -32.38 -15.61
#